data_AF-A0A1B7YQS5-F1
#
_entry.id   AF-A0A1B7YQS5-F1
#
_cell.length_a   1.000
_cell.length_b   1.000
_cell.length_c   1.000
_cell.angle_alpha   90.00
_cell.angle_beta   90.00
_cell.angle_gamma   90.00
#
_symmetry.space_group_name_H-M   'P 1'
#
loop_
_entity.id
_entity.type
_entity.pdbx_description
1 polymer ?
#
loop_
_entity_poly.entity_id
_entity_poly.type
_entity_poly.pdbx_seq_one_letter_code
_entity_poly.pdbx_strand_id
1 'polypeptide(L)'
;MSVQPASSSTSPKEGSLCNLDEAASILRVTSYHRKDFDLAVIHLNPHKFGYIRSSLFKSFASSLDANLGRLESFPLEILTSVCLFLDISTAFHFSHVNRRAREIVATIREYRQLSEHAIDCVCALLRTGVASRVSITSLYSALSTKNCHLCGSFSGFLFLSTATRCCFSCIETAPSLRATSLAKLSKASGVPVRQLKKSIPTLHTLSGVYTMEEVTRTRRTFIVAESHCLDALKRNEIKESQLTFDLWSQSPILRFMASSSLPFLDPITEEIQTGVSCRGCQLVLEAAPSEARFDRRELTTTAKVARFEWEIPRMERETHAYRLLEGTGIAPRFLGHVHEQGRTVGMLLKKIEDGRFAGVGDLEACRKALGRFHKTGLLHGDVNRHNFVVGKDGLKLIDFTTSRETNDLEAFDAVLASLETELGDGSGRGGGFEIDDD
;
A
#
# COMPACT_ATOMS: atom_id res chain seq x y z
N MET A 1 -46.03 4.62 -51.71
CA MET A 1 -45.48 5.78 -52.45
C MET A 1 -44.41 6.41 -51.58
N SER A 2 -43.18 6.43 -52.12
CA SER A 2 -42.06 7.34 -51.85
C SER A 2 -41.64 7.65 -50.41
N VAL A 3 -40.56 7.01 -49.95
CA VAL A 3 -39.54 7.67 -49.12
C VAL A 3 -38.15 7.12 -49.51
N GLN A 4 -37.24 8.01 -49.92
CA GLN A 4 -35.82 7.74 -50.19
C GLN A 4 -35.04 7.46 -48.88
N PRO A 5 -33.92 6.72 -48.91
CA PRO A 5 -33.10 6.54 -47.73
C PRO A 5 -32.23 7.77 -47.47
N ALA A 6 -32.33 8.30 -46.25
CA ALA A 6 -31.44 9.32 -45.72
C ALA A 6 -30.09 8.69 -45.31
N SER A 7 -29.02 9.30 -45.76
CA SER A 7 -27.64 9.06 -45.34
C SER A 7 -27.45 9.40 -43.86
N SER A 8 -27.03 8.45 -43.03
CA SER A 8 -26.47 8.70 -41.70
C SER A 8 -25.04 8.19 -41.63
N SER A 9 -24.09 9.09 -41.87
CA SER A 9 -22.70 8.92 -41.46
C SER A 9 -22.61 9.11 -39.94
N THR A 10 -22.53 8.03 -39.19
CA THR A 10 -22.11 8.05 -37.78
C THR A 10 -20.69 7.53 -37.69
N SER A 11 -19.75 8.44 -37.47
CA SER A 11 -18.41 8.12 -36.97
C SER A 11 -18.50 7.47 -35.58
N PRO A 12 -17.60 6.53 -35.22
CA PRO A 12 -17.57 5.98 -33.88
C PRO A 12 -17.07 7.03 -32.88
N LYS A 13 -17.74 7.14 -31.74
CA LYS A 13 -17.33 7.98 -30.61
C LYS A 13 -15.98 7.52 -30.06
N GLU A 14 -14.97 8.36 -30.23
CA GLU A 14 -13.72 8.32 -29.47
C GLU A 14 -14.01 8.70 -28.01
N GLY A 15 -13.98 7.72 -27.11
CA GLY A 15 -14.27 7.95 -25.70
C GLY A 15 -14.02 6.70 -24.87
N SER A 16 -12.76 6.28 -24.77
CA SER A 16 -12.34 5.30 -23.75
C SER A 16 -10.81 5.17 -23.57
N LEU A 17 -9.98 5.74 -24.45
CA LEU A 17 -8.51 5.60 -24.32
C LEU A 17 -7.84 6.63 -23.40
N CYS A 18 -8.51 7.75 -23.07
CA CYS A 18 -7.90 8.89 -22.36
C CYS A 18 -7.79 8.75 -20.82
N ASN A 19 -8.57 7.87 -20.18
CA ASN A 19 -8.61 7.79 -18.70
C ASN A 19 -7.48 6.95 -18.07
N LEU A 20 -6.89 6.01 -18.81
CA LEU A 20 -5.82 5.15 -18.28
C LEU A 20 -4.48 5.89 -18.18
N ASP A 21 -4.20 6.77 -19.13
CA ASP A 21 -2.94 7.53 -19.17
C ASP A 21 -2.90 8.63 -18.10
N GLU A 22 -4.05 9.23 -17.81
CA GLU A 22 -4.18 10.20 -16.71
C GLU A 22 -4.01 9.52 -15.34
N ALA A 23 -4.68 8.38 -15.09
CA ALA A 23 -4.52 7.63 -13.84
C ALA A 23 -3.07 7.13 -13.64
N ALA A 24 -2.43 6.61 -14.70
CA ALA A 24 -1.04 6.20 -14.65
C ALA A 24 -0.10 7.40 -14.41
N SER A 25 -0.40 8.56 -14.99
CA SER A 25 0.34 9.80 -14.75
C SER A 25 0.19 10.32 -13.32
N ILE A 26 -1.01 10.26 -12.75
CA ILE A 26 -1.26 10.57 -11.34
C ILE A 26 -0.45 9.65 -10.44
N LEU A 27 -0.49 8.32 -10.66
CA LEU A 27 0.30 7.37 -9.87
C LEU A 27 1.80 7.64 -10.01
N ARG A 28 2.30 7.92 -11.20
CA ARG A 28 3.72 8.21 -11.44
C ARG A 28 4.21 9.44 -10.66
N VAL A 29 3.39 10.48 -10.53
CA VAL A 29 3.77 11.74 -9.85
C VAL A 29 3.48 11.70 -8.34
N THR A 30 2.38 11.08 -7.93
CA THR A 30 1.89 11.11 -6.54
C THR A 30 2.32 9.92 -5.71
N SER A 31 2.99 8.94 -6.31
CA SER A 31 3.44 7.74 -5.64
C SER A 31 4.95 7.55 -5.75
N TYR A 32 5.50 6.73 -4.86
CA TYR A 32 6.89 6.31 -4.88
C TYR A 32 7.00 4.87 -4.41
N HIS A 33 8.07 4.20 -4.81
CA HIS A 33 8.40 2.90 -4.24
C HIS A 33 9.20 3.08 -2.94
N ARG A 34 8.70 2.48 -1.87
CA ARG A 34 9.23 2.59 -0.51
C ARG A 34 10.36 1.58 -0.27
N LYS A 35 11.58 1.94 -0.68
CA LYS A 35 12.78 1.06 -0.71
C LYS A 35 13.22 0.56 0.67
N ASP A 36 12.95 1.33 1.72
CA ASP A 36 13.17 0.99 3.12
C ASP A 36 12.48 -0.33 3.51
N PHE A 37 11.33 -0.66 2.92
CA PHE A 37 10.68 -1.95 3.14
C PHE A 37 11.50 -3.13 2.59
N ASP A 38 12.14 -2.97 1.43
CA ASP A 38 13.03 -4.00 0.88
C ASP A 38 14.28 -4.18 1.74
N LEU A 39 14.79 -3.07 2.29
CA LEU A 39 15.97 -3.08 3.16
C LEU A 39 15.68 -3.71 4.53
N ALA A 40 14.43 -3.64 5.01
CA ALA A 40 14.00 -4.22 6.28
C ALA A 40 13.95 -5.76 6.28
N VAL A 41 13.93 -6.41 5.10
CA VAL A 41 13.89 -7.88 4.94
C VAL A 41 15.23 -8.41 4.40
N ILE A 42 15.31 -9.71 4.07
CA ILE A 42 16.49 -10.26 3.39
C ILE A 42 16.65 -9.59 2.02
N HIS A 43 17.67 -8.75 1.92
CA HIS A 43 18.13 -8.12 0.69
C HIS A 43 19.58 -8.52 0.39
N LEU A 44 19.92 -8.60 -0.90
CA LEU A 44 21.27 -8.88 -1.35
C LEU A 44 21.92 -7.60 -1.83
N ASN A 45 23.16 -7.36 -1.40
CA ASN A 45 23.92 -6.21 -1.88
C ASN A 45 24.22 -6.38 -3.39
N PRO A 46 23.67 -5.50 -4.27
CA PRO A 46 23.83 -5.64 -5.71
C PRO A 46 25.29 -5.59 -6.17
N HIS A 47 26.14 -4.80 -5.50
CA HIS A 47 27.56 -4.69 -5.81
C HIS A 47 28.34 -5.97 -5.52
N LYS A 48 27.94 -6.72 -4.48
CA LYS A 48 28.61 -7.98 -4.12
C LYS A 48 28.13 -9.17 -4.96
N PHE A 49 26.91 -9.10 -5.49
CA PHE A 49 26.26 -10.25 -6.13
C PHE A 49 25.86 -9.99 -7.60
N GLY A 50 26.40 -8.94 -8.23
CA GLY A 50 26.13 -8.60 -9.63
C GLY A 50 26.48 -9.73 -10.61
N TYR A 51 27.52 -10.53 -10.32
CA TYR A 51 27.87 -11.70 -11.15
C TYR A 51 26.87 -12.85 -11.05
N ILE A 52 26.08 -12.93 -9.96
CA ILE A 52 25.01 -13.94 -9.84
C ILE A 52 23.87 -13.57 -10.80
N ARG A 53 23.57 -12.27 -10.96
CA ARG A 53 22.58 -11.76 -11.93
C ARG A 53 22.90 -12.13 -13.38
N SER A 54 24.17 -12.30 -13.72
CA SER A 54 24.59 -12.70 -15.07
C SER A 54 24.69 -14.21 -15.26
N SER A 55 24.57 -15.03 -14.20
CA SER A 55 24.86 -16.46 -14.26
C SER A 55 23.74 -17.39 -13.80
N LEU A 56 22.83 -16.96 -12.91
CA LEU A 56 21.75 -17.81 -12.42
C LEU A 56 20.73 -18.09 -13.55
N PHE A 57 20.54 -19.37 -13.89
CA PHE A 57 19.59 -19.83 -14.94
C PHE A 57 19.76 -19.16 -16.32
N LYS A 58 20.97 -18.72 -16.66
CA LYS A 58 21.30 -18.12 -17.95
C LYS A 58 22.21 -19.02 -18.79
N SER A 59 22.03 -18.99 -20.11
CA SER A 59 22.90 -19.69 -21.06
C SER A 59 24.27 -18.97 -21.20
N PHE A 60 25.29 -19.71 -21.61
CA PHE A 60 26.62 -19.17 -21.96
C PHE A 60 26.84 -19.29 -23.48
N ALA A 61 27.52 -18.31 -24.08
CA ALA A 61 27.60 -18.12 -25.53
C ALA A 61 28.54 -19.08 -26.32
N SER A 62 28.69 -20.36 -25.95
CA SER A 62 29.54 -21.30 -26.71
C SER A 62 28.90 -22.67 -26.91
N SER A 63 29.19 -23.28 -28.07
CA SER A 63 28.52 -24.47 -28.61
C SER A 63 28.88 -25.80 -27.91
N LEU A 64 28.07 -26.80 -28.26
CA LEU A 64 27.72 -28.04 -27.59
C LEU A 64 28.63 -29.24 -27.92
N ASP A 65 29.13 -29.93 -26.88
CA ASP A 65 29.65 -31.31 -27.02
C ASP A 65 29.09 -32.28 -25.94
N ALA A 66 28.38 -31.77 -24.92
CA ALA A 66 27.88 -32.61 -23.82
C ALA A 66 26.36 -32.85 -23.95
N ASN A 67 25.94 -34.11 -23.95
CA ASN A 67 24.53 -34.51 -23.87
C ASN A 67 24.07 -34.62 -22.39
N LEU A 68 22.76 -34.80 -22.15
CA LEU A 68 22.19 -35.05 -20.82
C LEU A 68 22.26 -36.53 -20.39
N GLY A 69 23.12 -37.33 -21.03
CA GLY A 69 23.19 -38.77 -20.83
C GLY A 69 21.83 -39.43 -21.08
N ARG A 70 21.33 -40.18 -20.08
CA ARG A 70 20.04 -40.88 -20.17
C ARG A 70 18.85 -39.92 -20.31
N LEU A 71 18.96 -38.69 -19.81
CA LEU A 71 17.87 -37.72 -19.90
C LEU A 71 17.68 -37.18 -21.33
N GLU A 72 18.69 -37.28 -22.20
CA GLU A 72 18.57 -36.87 -23.61
C GLU A 72 17.58 -37.78 -24.39
N SER A 73 17.20 -38.93 -23.84
CA SER A 73 16.18 -39.81 -24.43
C SER A 73 14.75 -39.26 -24.31
N PHE A 74 14.52 -38.28 -23.43
CA PHE A 74 13.21 -37.67 -23.25
C PHE A 74 13.00 -36.51 -24.24
N PRO A 75 11.78 -36.34 -24.78
CA PRO A 75 11.40 -35.13 -25.51
C PRO A 75 11.57 -33.87 -24.67
N LEU A 76 11.83 -32.73 -25.32
CA LEU A 76 12.08 -31.46 -24.65
C LEU A 76 10.90 -31.05 -23.75
N GLU A 77 9.67 -31.35 -24.16
CA GLU A 77 8.44 -31.05 -23.42
C GLU A 77 8.39 -31.78 -22.07
N ILE A 78 8.87 -33.03 -22.04
CA ILE A 78 8.98 -33.83 -20.81
C ILE A 78 10.09 -33.26 -19.94
N LEU A 79 11.24 -32.90 -20.52
CA LEU A 79 12.34 -32.28 -19.78
C LEU A 79 11.91 -30.93 -19.17
N THR A 80 11.19 -30.10 -19.92
CA THR A 80 10.60 -28.84 -19.43
C THR A 80 9.65 -29.09 -18.27
N SER A 81 8.73 -30.06 -18.42
CA SER A 81 7.78 -30.41 -17.35
C SER A 81 8.52 -30.85 -16.09
N VAL A 82 9.50 -31.74 -16.21
CA VAL A 82 10.35 -32.17 -15.08
C VAL A 82 11.03 -30.98 -14.42
N CYS A 83 11.65 -30.09 -15.22
CA CYS A 83 12.33 -28.90 -14.70
C CYS A 83 11.38 -27.98 -13.90
N LEU A 84 10.14 -27.80 -14.33
CA LEU A 84 9.15 -26.98 -13.63
C LEU A 84 8.73 -27.55 -12.26
N PHE A 85 8.81 -28.87 -12.09
CA PHE A 85 8.54 -29.54 -10.81
C PHE A 85 9.75 -29.62 -9.87
N LEU A 86 10.97 -29.28 -10.35
CA LEU A 86 12.14 -29.27 -9.49
C LEU A 86 12.00 -28.21 -8.40
N ASP A 87 12.47 -28.54 -7.19
CA ASP A 87 12.73 -27.53 -6.17
C ASP A 87 13.90 -26.62 -6.60
N ILE A 88 13.95 -25.40 -6.07
CA ILE A 88 14.94 -24.40 -6.44
C ILE A 88 16.38 -24.89 -6.20
N SER A 89 16.61 -25.70 -5.15
CA SER A 89 17.92 -26.27 -4.88
C SER A 89 18.30 -27.26 -5.98
N THR A 90 17.44 -28.22 -6.28
CA THR A 90 17.66 -29.24 -7.32
C THR A 90 17.81 -28.60 -8.70
N ALA A 91 16.97 -27.61 -9.01
CA ALA A 91 17.03 -26.81 -10.22
C ALA A 91 18.37 -26.06 -10.35
N PHE A 92 18.85 -25.44 -9.25
CA PHE A 92 20.16 -24.81 -9.20
C PHE A 92 21.26 -25.83 -9.52
N HIS A 93 21.30 -26.97 -8.83
CA HIS A 93 22.32 -27.99 -9.09
C HIS A 93 22.24 -28.56 -10.51
N PHE A 94 21.03 -28.83 -11.02
CA PHE A 94 20.80 -29.31 -12.37
C PHE A 94 21.40 -28.37 -13.42
N SER A 95 21.18 -27.06 -13.29
CA SER A 95 21.77 -26.05 -14.18
C SER A 95 23.30 -25.94 -14.11
N HIS A 96 23.95 -26.65 -13.18
CA HIS A 96 25.41 -26.74 -13.04
C HIS A 96 25.96 -28.14 -13.36
N VAL A 97 25.12 -29.11 -13.75
CA VAL A 97 25.59 -30.46 -14.12
C VAL A 97 26.44 -30.41 -15.39
N ASN A 98 25.94 -29.76 -16.44
CA ASN A 98 26.66 -29.51 -17.68
C ASN A 98 26.04 -28.33 -18.45
N ARG A 99 26.65 -27.93 -19.56
CA ARG A 99 26.17 -26.81 -20.39
C ARG A 99 24.78 -27.07 -20.98
N ARG A 100 24.48 -28.30 -21.40
CA ARG A 100 23.18 -28.68 -21.97
C ARG A 100 22.04 -28.55 -20.95
N ALA A 101 22.24 -28.97 -19.71
CA ALA A 101 21.24 -28.80 -18.64
C ALA A 101 20.97 -27.32 -18.37
N ARG A 102 22.03 -26.51 -18.37
CA ARG A 102 21.94 -25.06 -18.23
C ARG A 102 21.17 -24.40 -19.38
N GLU A 103 21.41 -24.84 -20.61
CA GLU A 103 20.70 -24.36 -21.79
C GLU A 103 19.21 -24.68 -21.72
N ILE A 104 18.84 -25.92 -21.40
CA ILE A 104 17.41 -26.30 -21.25
C ILE A 104 16.74 -25.44 -20.18
N VAL A 105 17.39 -25.25 -19.04
CA VAL A 105 16.83 -24.41 -17.97
C VAL A 105 16.65 -22.96 -18.45
N ALA A 106 17.61 -22.42 -19.21
CA ALA A 106 17.55 -21.04 -19.71
C ALA A 106 16.49 -20.80 -20.80
N THR A 107 16.05 -21.85 -21.52
CA THR A 107 14.99 -21.72 -22.53
C THR A 107 13.59 -21.67 -21.89
N ILE A 108 13.42 -22.17 -20.67
CA ILE A 108 12.13 -22.19 -19.96
C ILE A 108 11.77 -20.79 -19.45
N ARG A 109 10.53 -20.34 -19.71
CA ARG A 109 10.05 -18.98 -19.40
C ARG A 109 10.13 -18.68 -17.91
N GLU A 110 9.65 -19.59 -17.07
CA GLU A 110 9.56 -19.45 -15.62
C GLU A 110 10.94 -19.24 -15.01
N TYR A 111 11.93 -20.00 -15.45
CA TYR A 111 13.32 -19.85 -15.02
C TYR A 111 13.91 -18.49 -15.41
N ARG A 112 13.65 -18.04 -16.64
CA ARG A 112 14.09 -16.72 -17.13
C ARG A 112 13.49 -15.60 -16.28
N GLN A 113 12.18 -15.62 -16.10
CA GLN A 113 11.44 -14.62 -15.32
C GLN A 113 11.91 -14.58 -13.85
N LEU A 114 12.13 -15.75 -13.23
CA LEU A 114 12.68 -15.83 -11.89
C LEU A 114 14.13 -15.30 -11.79
N SER A 115 14.96 -15.61 -12.79
CA SER A 115 16.35 -15.13 -12.83
C SER A 115 16.46 -13.62 -12.99
N GLU A 116 15.49 -13.02 -13.69
CA GLU A 116 15.48 -11.60 -14.02
C GLU A 116 14.84 -10.76 -12.91
N HIS A 117 13.71 -11.21 -12.37
CA HIS A 117 12.87 -10.39 -11.49
C HIS A 117 12.83 -10.87 -10.04
N ALA A 118 13.23 -12.12 -9.74
CA ALA A 118 13.13 -12.71 -8.41
C ALA A 118 14.48 -13.14 -7.81
N ILE A 119 15.60 -12.64 -8.35
CA ILE A 119 16.93 -13.15 -7.99
C ILE A 119 17.25 -13.03 -6.50
N ASP A 120 16.83 -11.94 -5.86
CA ASP A 120 17.08 -11.71 -4.44
C ASP A 120 16.35 -12.76 -3.60
N CYS A 121 15.10 -13.06 -3.95
CA CYS A 121 14.31 -14.12 -3.35
C CYS A 121 14.90 -15.51 -3.61
N VAL A 122 15.30 -15.84 -4.85
CA VAL A 122 15.91 -17.15 -5.18
C VAL A 122 17.18 -17.39 -4.38
N CYS A 123 18.05 -16.39 -4.31
CA CYS A 123 19.27 -16.44 -3.54
C CYS A 123 19.00 -16.48 -2.02
N ALA A 124 17.98 -15.78 -1.53
CA ALA A 124 17.55 -15.87 -0.14
C ALA A 124 17.11 -17.31 0.19
N LEU A 125 16.31 -17.95 -0.65
CA LEU A 125 15.88 -19.35 -0.49
C LEU A 125 17.08 -20.31 -0.43
N LEU A 126 18.05 -20.15 -1.34
CA LEU A 126 19.27 -20.98 -1.39
C LEU A 126 20.13 -20.78 -0.12
N ARG A 127 20.42 -19.54 0.26
CA ARG A 127 21.34 -19.21 1.38
C ARG A 127 20.74 -19.50 2.76
N THR A 128 19.42 -19.48 2.87
CA THR A 128 18.71 -19.82 4.10
C THR A 128 18.41 -21.33 4.22
N GLY A 129 18.63 -22.10 3.16
CA GLY A 129 18.51 -23.56 3.16
C GLY A 129 17.09 -24.10 3.01
N VAL A 130 16.13 -23.25 2.61
CA VAL A 130 14.73 -23.66 2.36
C VAL A 130 14.41 -23.86 0.87
N ALA A 131 15.36 -23.59 -0.03
CA ALA A 131 15.20 -23.79 -1.47
C ALA A 131 14.75 -25.21 -1.88
N SER A 132 15.09 -26.24 -1.09
CA SER A 132 14.66 -27.62 -1.34
C SER A 132 13.18 -27.88 -1.09
N ARG A 133 12.44 -26.89 -0.60
CA ARG A 133 11.01 -27.00 -0.25
C ARG A 133 10.11 -26.20 -1.18
N VAL A 134 10.69 -25.44 -2.10
CA VAL A 134 9.95 -24.54 -2.99
C VAL A 134 10.23 -24.95 -4.42
N SER A 135 9.20 -25.37 -5.14
CA SER A 135 9.31 -25.69 -6.58
C SER A 135 9.44 -24.43 -7.43
N ILE A 136 10.02 -24.57 -8.63
CA ILE A 136 10.05 -23.50 -9.63
C ILE A 136 8.63 -23.02 -9.94
N THR A 137 7.70 -23.94 -10.17
CA THR A 137 6.28 -23.62 -10.41
C THR A 137 5.67 -22.84 -9.24
N SER A 138 5.92 -23.25 -8.00
CA SER A 138 5.39 -22.56 -6.82
C SER A 138 5.93 -21.14 -6.67
N LEU A 139 7.24 -20.94 -6.90
CA LEU A 139 7.83 -19.61 -6.82
C LEU A 139 7.37 -18.72 -7.98
N TYR A 140 7.26 -19.25 -9.19
CA TYR A 140 6.75 -18.51 -10.34
C TYR A 140 5.28 -18.12 -10.14
N SER A 141 4.44 -19.03 -9.65
CA SER A 141 3.05 -18.73 -9.28
C SER A 141 2.99 -17.62 -8.21
N ALA A 142 3.88 -17.66 -7.22
CA ALA A 142 3.99 -16.58 -6.25
C ALA A 142 4.38 -15.26 -6.93
N LEU A 143 5.39 -15.23 -7.82
CA LEU A 143 5.80 -14.05 -8.59
C LEU A 143 4.64 -13.47 -9.42
N SER A 144 3.80 -14.32 -9.99
CA SER A 144 2.64 -13.96 -10.82
C SER A 144 1.33 -13.75 -10.04
N THR A 145 1.38 -13.74 -8.70
CA THR A 145 0.21 -13.44 -7.87
C THR A 145 0.29 -11.99 -7.41
N LYS A 146 -0.71 -11.16 -7.68
CA LYS A 146 -0.68 -9.74 -7.25
C LYS A 146 -0.88 -9.57 -5.74
N ASN A 147 -1.73 -10.41 -5.16
CA ASN A 147 -2.31 -10.17 -3.84
C ASN A 147 -1.56 -10.92 -2.74
N CYS A 148 -1.61 -10.35 -1.54
CA CYS A 148 -1.21 -10.97 -0.29
C CYS A 148 -2.14 -12.14 -0.01
N HIS A 149 -1.58 -13.31 0.28
CA HIS A 149 -2.36 -14.50 0.60
C HIS A 149 -3.18 -14.36 1.90
N LEU A 150 -2.76 -13.46 2.80
CA LEU A 150 -3.35 -13.31 4.12
C LEU A 150 -4.46 -12.25 4.19
N CYS A 151 -4.33 -11.15 3.45
CA CYS A 151 -5.24 -10.00 3.56
C CYS A 151 -5.78 -9.48 2.23
N GLY A 152 -5.35 -10.02 1.08
CA GLY A 152 -5.82 -9.60 -0.24
C GLY A 152 -5.20 -8.32 -0.79
N SER A 153 -4.57 -7.47 0.03
CA SER A 153 -3.84 -6.27 -0.42
C SER A 153 -2.69 -6.58 -1.37
N PHE A 154 -2.18 -5.60 -2.12
CA PHE A 154 -0.98 -5.79 -2.94
C PHE A 154 0.20 -6.33 -2.10
N SER A 155 0.94 -7.27 -2.67
CA SER A 155 2.08 -7.92 -2.03
C SER A 155 3.36 -7.70 -2.83
N GLY A 156 4.43 -7.29 -2.15
CA GLY A 156 5.78 -7.18 -2.70
C GLY A 156 6.79 -8.13 -2.05
N PHE A 157 6.35 -9.10 -1.24
CA PHE A 157 7.24 -9.95 -0.45
C PHE A 157 6.81 -11.42 -0.43
N LEU A 158 7.76 -12.28 -0.10
CA LEU A 158 7.56 -13.70 0.16
C LEU A 158 8.10 -14.06 1.54
N PHE A 159 7.25 -14.66 2.37
CA PHE A 159 7.70 -15.33 3.60
C PHE A 159 8.28 -16.69 3.24
N LEU A 160 9.61 -16.80 3.33
CA LEU A 160 10.40 -17.90 2.80
C LEU A 160 10.11 -19.24 3.48
N SER A 161 9.74 -19.23 4.76
CA SER A 161 9.56 -20.47 5.53
C SER A 161 8.42 -21.32 4.98
N THR A 162 7.33 -20.71 4.51
CA THR A 162 6.14 -21.39 3.97
C THR A 162 5.86 -21.03 2.52
N ALA A 163 6.78 -20.31 1.85
CA ALA A 163 6.60 -19.76 0.51
C ALA A 163 5.28 -18.98 0.35
N THR A 164 4.89 -18.23 1.38
CA THR A 164 3.63 -17.50 1.41
C THR A 164 3.83 -16.07 0.93
N ARG A 165 3.10 -15.67 -0.11
CA ARG A 165 3.12 -14.29 -0.61
C ARG A 165 2.42 -13.36 0.39
N CYS A 166 3.10 -12.29 0.82
CA CYS A 166 2.60 -11.42 1.89
C CYS A 166 2.98 -9.95 1.70
N CYS A 167 2.10 -9.04 2.13
CA CYS A 167 2.42 -7.61 2.18
C CYS A 167 3.26 -7.26 3.41
N PHE A 168 3.87 -6.07 3.41
CA PHE A 168 4.72 -5.59 4.50
C PHE A 168 3.99 -5.55 5.85
N SER A 169 2.76 -5.04 5.89
CA SER A 169 1.96 -4.97 7.11
C SER A 169 1.66 -6.36 7.71
N CYS A 170 1.50 -7.38 6.87
CA CYS A 170 1.37 -8.75 7.35
C CYS A 170 2.69 -9.28 7.93
N ILE A 171 3.84 -8.93 7.37
CA ILE A 171 5.15 -9.26 7.97
C ILE A 171 5.25 -8.66 9.37
N GLU A 172 4.77 -7.44 9.58
CA GLU A 172 4.79 -6.79 10.90
C GLU A 172 3.86 -7.48 11.91
N THR A 173 2.64 -7.82 11.50
CA THR A 173 1.55 -8.10 12.45
C THR A 173 0.93 -9.50 12.36
N ALA A 174 0.94 -10.15 11.19
CA ALA A 174 0.15 -11.35 10.97
C ALA A 174 0.60 -12.55 11.83
N PRO A 175 -0.32 -13.20 12.57
CA PRO A 175 0.00 -14.40 13.35
C PRO A 175 0.55 -15.55 12.50
N SER A 176 0.04 -15.74 11.28
CA SER A 176 0.45 -16.82 10.39
C SER A 176 1.91 -16.75 9.93
N LEU A 177 2.57 -15.59 10.08
CA LEU A 177 3.99 -15.42 9.75
C LEU A 177 4.89 -15.54 10.99
N ARG A 178 4.33 -15.87 12.16
CA ARG A 178 5.12 -16.02 13.39
C ARG A 178 6.22 -17.05 13.22
N ALA A 179 7.35 -16.76 13.85
CA ALA A 179 8.51 -17.63 13.86
C ALA A 179 9.19 -17.61 15.23
N THR A 180 9.84 -18.71 15.56
CA THR A 180 10.67 -18.84 16.76
C THR A 180 11.99 -19.51 16.43
N SER A 181 12.97 -19.38 17.34
CA SER A 181 14.24 -20.10 17.19
C SER A 181 14.07 -21.58 17.52
N LEU A 182 14.77 -22.42 16.79
CA LEU A 182 14.79 -23.87 17.02
C LEU A 182 15.30 -24.22 18.43
N ALA A 183 16.19 -23.40 18.99
CA ALA A 183 16.69 -23.56 20.35
C ALA A 183 15.60 -23.29 21.40
N LYS A 184 14.78 -22.23 21.22
CA LYS A 184 13.64 -21.97 22.10
C LYS A 184 12.58 -23.06 21.98
N LEU A 185 12.27 -23.51 20.76
CA LEU A 185 11.35 -24.63 20.56
C LEU A 185 11.85 -25.91 21.25
N SER A 186 13.14 -26.23 21.12
CA SER A 186 13.75 -27.38 21.79
C SER A 186 13.61 -27.29 23.31
N LYS A 187 13.86 -26.11 23.89
CA LYS A 187 13.70 -25.90 25.34
C LYS A 187 12.25 -26.04 25.79
N ALA A 188 11.28 -25.52 25.02
CA ALA A 188 9.87 -25.57 25.35
C ALA A 188 9.26 -26.97 25.18
N SER A 189 9.68 -27.70 24.14
CA SER A 189 9.16 -29.04 23.82
C SER A 189 9.90 -30.19 24.52
N GLY A 190 11.09 -29.95 25.09
CA GLY A 190 11.97 -31.01 25.59
C GLY A 190 12.63 -31.87 24.51
N VAL A 191 12.33 -31.62 23.23
CA VAL A 191 12.87 -32.41 22.11
C VAL A 191 14.24 -31.87 21.70
N PRO A 192 15.27 -32.73 21.52
CA PRO A 192 16.60 -32.28 21.10
C PRO A 192 16.60 -31.56 19.74
N VAL A 193 17.36 -30.47 19.63
CA VAL A 193 17.53 -29.69 18.39
C VAL A 193 17.86 -30.55 17.16
N ARG A 194 18.70 -31.58 17.33
CA ARG A 194 19.09 -32.50 16.24
C ARG A 194 17.90 -33.28 15.68
N GLN A 195 16.95 -33.66 16.54
CA GLN A 195 15.75 -34.36 16.14
C GLN A 195 14.78 -33.40 15.46
N LEU A 196 14.53 -32.22 16.05
CA LEU A 196 13.67 -31.20 15.46
C LEU A 196 14.13 -30.76 14.06
N LYS A 197 15.45 -30.61 13.86
CA LYS A 197 16.01 -30.22 12.56
C LYS A 197 15.74 -31.25 11.46
N LYS A 198 15.60 -32.54 11.80
CA LYS A 198 15.27 -33.61 10.84
C LYS A 198 13.77 -33.66 10.56
N SER A 199 12.94 -33.38 11.57
CA SER A 199 11.50 -33.55 11.48
C SER A 199 10.73 -32.32 11.00
N ILE A 200 11.35 -31.13 11.07
CA ILE A 200 10.65 -29.86 10.82
C ILE A 200 11.40 -29.01 9.78
N PRO A 201 10.68 -28.37 8.83
CA PRO A 201 11.22 -27.25 8.06
C PRO A 201 11.89 -26.20 8.93
N THR A 202 13.18 -25.96 8.68
CA THR A 202 13.96 -24.94 9.38
C THR A 202 14.62 -24.00 8.38
N LEU A 203 14.64 -22.71 8.73
CA LEU A 203 15.28 -21.65 7.97
C LEU A 203 16.52 -21.21 8.75
N HIS A 204 17.68 -21.18 8.08
CA HIS A 204 18.92 -20.68 8.68
C HIS A 204 19.11 -19.20 8.35
N THR A 205 18.85 -18.32 9.31
CA THR A 205 18.84 -16.87 9.09
C THR A 205 20.16 -16.35 8.50
N LEU A 206 20.11 -15.20 7.82
CA LEU A 206 21.29 -14.52 7.32
C LEU A 206 21.73 -13.42 8.29
N SER A 207 23.02 -13.09 8.29
CA SER A 207 23.49 -11.87 8.93
C SER A 207 23.08 -10.65 8.09
N GLY A 208 22.65 -9.58 8.73
CA GLY A 208 22.19 -8.37 8.03
C GLY A 208 21.56 -7.35 8.97
N VAL A 209 21.03 -6.28 8.36
CA VAL A 209 20.19 -5.28 9.01
C VAL A 209 18.75 -5.61 8.64
N TYR A 210 17.85 -5.57 9.62
CA TYR A 210 16.45 -5.97 9.46
C TYR A 210 15.54 -4.99 10.18
N THR A 211 14.24 -5.08 9.89
CA THR A 211 13.17 -4.25 10.47
C THR A 211 13.30 -2.77 10.09
N MET A 212 12.28 -1.98 10.42
CA MET A 212 12.28 -0.54 10.15
C MET A 212 13.22 0.24 11.09
N GLU A 213 13.55 -0.35 12.24
CA GLU A 213 14.45 0.20 13.25
C GLU A 213 15.92 -0.18 13.01
N GLU A 214 16.24 -0.71 11.82
CA GLU A 214 17.60 -1.07 11.39
C GLU A 214 18.34 -1.99 12.37
N VAL A 215 17.63 -2.99 12.91
CA VAL A 215 18.19 -3.93 13.88
C VAL A 215 19.24 -4.83 13.22
N THR A 216 20.50 -4.63 13.60
CA THR A 216 21.63 -5.43 13.11
C THR A 216 21.67 -6.81 13.77
N ARG A 217 21.83 -7.86 12.94
CA ARG A 217 22.00 -9.25 13.38
C ARG A 217 23.22 -9.88 12.72
N THR A 218 24.23 -10.20 13.53
CA THR A 218 25.46 -10.86 13.06
C THR A 218 25.41 -12.38 13.22
N ARG A 219 24.78 -12.87 14.29
CA ARG A 219 24.68 -14.30 14.58
C ARG A 219 23.57 -14.95 13.76
N ARG A 220 23.93 -15.98 12.98
CA ARG A 220 22.97 -16.85 12.29
C ARG A 220 22.32 -17.84 13.26
N THR A 221 21.04 -18.10 13.07
CA THR A 221 20.24 -18.98 13.93
C THR A 221 19.26 -19.77 13.10
N PHE A 222 18.97 -21.02 13.51
CA PHE A 222 17.88 -21.79 12.90
C PHE A 222 16.56 -21.33 13.51
N ILE A 223 15.62 -20.99 12.63
CA ILE A 223 14.26 -20.60 12.98
C ILE A 223 13.26 -21.51 12.31
N VAL A 224 12.04 -21.49 12.83
CA VAL A 224 10.93 -22.32 12.39
C VAL A 224 9.66 -21.49 12.46
N ALA A 225 8.82 -21.61 11.42
CA ALA A 225 7.51 -20.96 11.38
C ALA A 225 6.56 -21.64 12.36
N GLU A 226 5.64 -20.86 12.94
CA GLU A 226 4.69 -21.36 13.92
C GLU A 226 3.83 -22.51 13.41
N SER A 227 3.33 -22.40 12.18
CA SER A 227 2.55 -23.47 11.53
C SER A 227 3.28 -24.82 11.57
N HIS A 228 4.57 -24.82 11.25
CA HIS A 228 5.41 -26.01 11.28
C HIS A 228 5.70 -26.51 12.69
N CYS A 229 5.80 -25.63 13.68
CA CYS A 229 5.89 -26.02 15.09
C CYS A 229 4.63 -26.77 15.51
N LEU A 230 3.45 -26.21 15.24
CA LEU A 230 2.17 -26.80 15.64
C LEU A 230 1.98 -28.19 15.02
N ASP A 231 2.31 -28.35 13.74
CA ASP A 231 2.27 -29.65 13.07
C ASP A 231 3.23 -30.67 13.71
N ALA A 232 4.43 -30.24 14.08
CA ALA A 232 5.39 -31.11 14.72
C ALA A 232 4.99 -31.49 16.14
N LEU A 233 4.41 -30.56 16.91
CA LEU A 233 3.96 -30.81 18.28
C LEU A 233 2.78 -31.79 18.30
N LYS A 234 1.83 -31.64 17.37
CA LYS A 234 0.74 -32.60 17.16
C LYS A 234 1.26 -34.02 16.91
N ARG A 235 2.30 -34.18 16.07
CA ARG A 235 2.91 -35.49 15.79
C ARG A 235 3.65 -36.10 16.97
N ASN A 236 4.10 -35.30 17.95
CA ASN A 236 4.84 -35.76 19.12
C ASN A 236 3.99 -35.76 20.40
N GLU A 237 2.66 -35.59 20.29
CA GLU A 237 1.71 -35.57 21.42
C GLU A 237 2.02 -34.50 22.50
N ILE A 238 2.71 -33.43 22.12
CA ILE A 238 3.05 -32.33 23.02
C ILE A 238 1.88 -31.34 23.05
N LYS A 239 1.32 -31.11 24.25
CA LYS A 239 0.14 -30.22 24.42
C LYS A 239 0.49 -28.77 24.07
N GLU A 240 -0.33 -28.15 23.24
CA GLU A 240 -0.20 -26.75 22.81
C GLU A 240 -0.21 -25.77 23.99
N SER A 241 -0.91 -26.11 25.09
CA SER A 241 -0.95 -25.34 26.34
C SER A 241 0.41 -25.23 27.06
N GLN A 242 1.43 -25.99 26.63
CA GLN A 242 2.81 -25.86 27.12
C GLN A 242 3.60 -24.78 26.39
N LEU A 243 3.07 -24.19 25.31
CA LEU A 243 3.70 -23.09 24.60
C LEU A 243 3.42 -21.78 25.34
N THR A 244 4.45 -21.19 25.93
CA THR A 244 4.36 -19.91 26.62
C THR A 244 4.41 -18.74 25.64
N PHE A 245 3.84 -17.59 26.03
CA PHE A 245 3.96 -16.32 25.28
C PHE A 245 5.43 -16.00 24.92
N ASP A 246 6.37 -16.36 25.79
CA ASP A 246 7.82 -16.18 25.59
C ASP A 246 8.38 -16.86 24.34
N LEU A 247 7.72 -17.91 23.83
CA LEU A 247 8.15 -18.62 22.64
C LEU A 247 8.12 -17.72 21.40
N TRP A 248 7.14 -16.83 21.34
CA TRP A 248 6.90 -15.92 20.20
C TRP A 248 7.41 -14.50 20.44
N SER A 249 8.01 -14.23 21.60
CA SER A 249 8.60 -12.91 21.94
C SER A 249 9.58 -12.36 20.91
N GLN A 250 10.30 -13.23 20.20
CA GLN A 250 11.25 -12.84 19.14
C GLN A 250 10.61 -12.78 17.75
N SER A 251 9.33 -13.15 17.64
CA SER A 251 8.68 -13.21 16.35
C SER A 251 8.73 -11.91 15.55
N PRO A 252 8.63 -10.70 16.13
CA PRO A 252 8.63 -9.48 15.33
C PRO A 252 9.83 -9.40 14.38
N ILE A 253 11.06 -9.53 14.89
CA ILE A 253 12.25 -9.52 14.03
C ILE A 253 12.41 -10.79 13.18
N LEU A 254 12.02 -11.96 13.69
CA LEU A 254 12.20 -13.21 12.96
C LEU A 254 11.32 -13.29 11.70
N ARG A 255 10.18 -12.57 11.67
CA ARG A 255 9.34 -12.41 10.46
C ARG A 255 10.10 -11.75 9.32
N PHE A 256 10.82 -10.66 9.62
CA PHE A 256 11.66 -9.96 8.65
C PHE A 256 12.86 -10.80 8.20
N MET A 257 13.53 -11.47 9.15
CA MET A 257 14.66 -12.37 8.85
C MET A 257 14.25 -13.64 8.06
N ALA A 258 12.95 -13.88 7.91
CA ALA A 258 12.38 -14.99 7.16
C ALA A 258 11.64 -14.54 5.89
N SER A 259 11.76 -13.26 5.50
CA SER A 259 11.08 -12.69 4.34
C SER A 259 12.11 -12.13 3.35
N SER A 260 11.73 -12.06 2.07
CA SER A 260 12.52 -11.40 1.02
C SER A 260 11.58 -10.69 0.03
N SER A 261 12.09 -9.68 -0.67
CA SER A 261 11.33 -8.99 -1.71
C SER A 261 11.01 -9.93 -2.87
N LEU A 262 9.76 -9.88 -3.33
CA LEU A 262 9.27 -10.60 -4.48
C LEU A 262 8.23 -9.72 -5.18
N PRO A 263 8.58 -9.07 -6.30
CA PRO A 263 7.64 -8.20 -7.00
C PRO A 263 6.46 -9.00 -7.58
N PHE A 264 5.50 -8.31 -8.17
CA PHE A 264 4.46 -8.91 -8.98
C PHE A 264 4.87 -8.82 -10.45
N LEU A 265 4.86 -9.94 -11.15
CA LEU A 265 4.96 -10.01 -12.61
C LEU A 265 3.56 -10.21 -13.18
N ASP A 266 3.08 -9.24 -13.95
CA ASP A 266 1.83 -9.41 -14.68
C ASP A 266 2.02 -10.47 -15.79
N PRO A 267 1.29 -11.60 -15.75
CA PRO A 267 1.47 -12.68 -16.72
C PRO A 267 1.02 -12.30 -18.13
N ILE A 268 0.22 -11.24 -18.29
CA ILE A 268 -0.33 -10.75 -19.56
C ILE A 268 0.59 -9.68 -20.14
N THR A 269 0.93 -8.64 -19.36
CA THR A 269 1.74 -7.51 -19.87
C THR A 269 3.24 -7.75 -19.75
N GLU A 270 3.65 -8.75 -18.96
CA GLU A 270 5.04 -8.99 -18.56
C GLU A 270 5.69 -7.81 -17.81
N GLU A 271 4.87 -6.89 -17.28
CA GLU A 271 5.35 -5.77 -16.50
C GLU A 271 5.56 -6.13 -15.03
N ILE A 272 6.62 -5.55 -14.45
CA ILE A 272 6.95 -5.71 -13.03
C ILE A 272 6.35 -4.57 -12.22
N GLN A 273 5.65 -4.94 -11.15
CA GLN A 273 5.13 -4.02 -10.15
C GLN A 273 5.76 -4.35 -8.79
N THR A 274 6.43 -3.37 -8.19
CA THR A 274 7.03 -3.48 -6.85
C THR A 274 6.14 -2.88 -5.74
N GLY A 275 4.97 -2.37 -6.11
CA GLY A 275 4.07 -1.65 -5.21
C GLY A 275 4.51 -0.21 -5.00
N VAL A 276 3.51 0.65 -4.78
CA VAL A 276 3.72 2.08 -4.59
C VAL A 276 3.07 2.57 -3.31
N SER A 277 3.63 3.62 -2.74
CA SER A 277 3.16 4.34 -1.57
C SER A 277 2.89 5.79 -1.93
N CYS A 278 1.94 6.42 -1.24
CA CYS A 278 1.62 7.83 -1.47
C CYS A 278 2.78 8.74 -1.03
N ARG A 279 3.22 9.63 -1.93
CA ARG A 279 4.27 10.64 -1.66
C ARG A 279 3.84 11.61 -0.57
N GLY A 280 2.55 11.93 -0.47
CA GLY A 280 1.99 12.70 0.64
C GLY A 280 2.19 12.01 1.99
N CYS A 281 1.95 10.69 2.08
CA CYS A 281 2.22 9.93 3.29
C CYS A 281 3.71 9.90 3.65
N GLN A 282 4.62 9.91 2.66
CA GLN A 282 6.06 10.01 2.89
C GLN A 282 6.42 11.32 3.58
N LEU A 283 5.97 12.46 3.04
CA LEU A 283 6.27 13.78 3.58
C LEU A 283 5.78 13.92 5.03
N VAL A 284 4.61 13.34 5.34
CA VAL A 284 4.08 13.32 6.70
C VAL A 284 4.95 12.48 7.64
N LEU A 285 5.41 11.29 7.20
CA LEU A 285 6.29 10.43 8.00
C LEU A 285 7.65 11.10 8.28
N GLU A 286 8.23 11.74 7.27
CA GLU A 286 9.51 12.44 7.38
C GLU A 286 9.40 13.70 8.27
N ALA A 287 8.27 14.40 8.23
CA ALA A 287 8.03 15.60 9.05
C ALA A 287 7.70 15.29 10.52
N ALA A 288 7.25 14.08 10.85
CA ALA A 288 6.89 13.67 12.21
C ALA A 288 7.27 12.20 12.49
N PRO A 289 8.54 11.92 12.85
CA PRO A 289 9.06 10.55 12.99
C PRO A 289 8.52 9.75 14.20
N SER A 290 7.61 10.30 15.01
CA SER A 290 7.12 9.60 16.20
C SER A 290 6.05 8.57 15.83
N GLU A 291 6.30 7.31 16.24
CA GLU A 291 5.51 6.09 15.97
C GLU A 291 4.04 6.12 16.42
N ALA A 292 3.56 7.22 17.01
CA ALA A 292 2.25 7.28 17.69
C ALA A 292 1.15 8.00 16.90
N ARG A 293 1.23 8.14 15.57
CA ARG A 293 0.20 8.88 14.79
C ARG A 293 -0.33 8.25 13.51
N PHE A 294 -0.28 6.91 13.40
CA PHE A 294 -1.16 6.20 12.47
C PHE A 294 -2.01 5.17 13.21
N ASP A 295 -2.79 5.63 14.19
CA ASP A 295 -4.10 5.03 14.38
C ASP A 295 -4.87 5.41 13.12
N ARG A 296 -5.03 4.46 12.19
CA ARG A 296 -5.87 4.59 10.99
C ARG A 296 -7.32 4.83 11.46
N ARG A 297 -7.62 6.06 11.85
CA ARG A 297 -8.96 6.60 11.77
C ARG A 297 -9.04 7.19 10.38
N GLU A 298 -10.02 6.74 9.61
CA GLU A 298 -10.44 7.36 8.35
C GLU A 298 -10.71 8.83 8.61
N LEU A 299 -9.67 9.67 8.52
CA LEU A 299 -9.80 11.08 8.76
C LEU A 299 -10.40 11.66 7.47
N THR A 300 -11.73 11.66 7.42
CA THR A 300 -12.45 12.16 6.26
C THR A 300 -12.22 13.65 6.18
N THR A 301 -11.79 14.12 5.02
CA THR A 301 -11.51 15.53 4.75
C THR A 301 -12.43 16.05 3.65
N THR A 302 -12.60 17.36 3.61
CA THR A 302 -13.28 18.06 2.52
C THR A 302 -12.23 18.85 1.76
N ALA A 303 -12.07 18.54 0.47
CA ALA A 303 -11.21 19.28 -0.44
C ALA A 303 -12.04 20.31 -1.21
N LYS A 304 -11.63 21.57 -1.17
CA LYS A 304 -12.14 22.62 -2.05
C LYS A 304 -11.05 22.99 -3.03
N VAL A 305 -11.32 22.86 -4.32
CA VAL A 305 -10.35 23.08 -5.40
C VAL A 305 -10.96 24.00 -6.44
N ALA A 306 -10.21 25.01 -6.85
CA ALA A 306 -10.54 25.85 -7.99
C ALA A 306 -10.33 25.04 -9.26
N ARG A 307 -11.39 24.87 -10.04
CA ARG A 307 -11.37 24.18 -11.34
C ARG A 307 -10.91 25.12 -12.45
N PHE A 308 -11.17 26.40 -12.26
CA PHE A 308 -10.86 27.44 -13.23
C PHE A 308 -10.10 28.60 -12.56
N GLU A 309 -9.30 29.32 -13.34
CA GLU A 309 -8.45 30.42 -12.86
C GLU A 309 -9.25 31.53 -12.17
N TRP A 310 -10.46 31.84 -12.65
CA TRP A 310 -11.32 32.86 -12.03
C TRP A 310 -11.90 32.45 -10.67
N GLU A 311 -11.82 31.17 -10.29
CA GLU A 311 -12.21 30.69 -8.96
C GLU A 311 -11.08 30.91 -7.93
N ILE A 312 -9.84 31.18 -8.37
CA ILE A 312 -8.68 31.37 -7.48
C ILE A 312 -8.86 32.55 -6.52
N PRO A 313 -9.31 33.75 -6.94
CA PRO A 313 -9.54 34.86 -6.01
C PRO A 313 -10.65 34.58 -4.98
N ARG A 314 -11.60 33.67 -5.29
CA ARG A 314 -12.61 33.21 -4.31
C ARG A 314 -11.97 32.29 -3.27
N MET A 315 -11.09 31.40 -3.73
CA MET A 315 -10.32 30.48 -2.86
C MET A 315 -9.37 31.25 -1.93
N GLU A 316 -8.71 32.30 -2.42
CA GLU A 316 -7.84 33.16 -1.61
C GLU A 316 -8.62 33.88 -0.51
N ARG A 317 -9.78 34.45 -0.83
CA ARG A 317 -10.68 35.07 0.16
C ARG A 317 -11.14 34.07 1.22
N GLU A 318 -11.57 32.89 0.80
CA GLU A 318 -12.00 31.85 1.73
C GLU A 318 -10.83 31.40 2.64
N THR A 319 -9.63 31.26 2.07
CA THR A 319 -8.42 30.90 2.82
C THR A 319 -8.09 31.97 3.86
N HIS A 320 -8.19 33.24 3.49
CA HIS A 320 -7.96 34.37 4.38
C HIS A 320 -8.92 34.35 5.58
N ALA A 321 -10.21 34.08 5.33
CA ALA A 321 -11.18 33.91 6.41
C ALA A 321 -10.80 32.75 7.34
N TYR A 322 -10.42 31.58 6.81
CA TYR A 322 -9.97 30.44 7.63
C TYR A 322 -8.75 30.76 8.50
N ARG A 323 -7.81 31.57 7.99
CA ARG A 323 -6.66 32.03 8.77
C ARG A 323 -7.06 32.89 9.96
N LEU A 324 -8.00 33.83 9.78
CA LEU A 324 -8.49 34.68 10.87
C LEU A 324 -9.34 33.90 11.89
N LEU A 325 -9.96 32.81 11.45
CA LEU A 325 -10.79 31.95 12.29
C LEU A 325 -10.03 30.81 12.98
N GLU A 326 -8.72 30.69 12.76
CA GLU A 326 -7.93 29.65 13.39
C GLU A 326 -8.01 29.72 14.93
N GLY A 327 -8.24 28.57 15.58
CA GLY A 327 -8.39 28.49 17.04
C GLY A 327 -9.71 29.03 17.62
N THR A 328 -10.54 29.71 16.83
CA THR A 328 -11.84 30.23 17.31
C THR A 328 -12.90 29.13 17.48
N GLY A 329 -12.76 28.05 16.72
CA GLY A 329 -13.72 26.93 16.72
C GLY A 329 -15.05 27.22 16.01
N ILE A 330 -15.21 28.35 15.31
CA ILE A 330 -16.44 28.67 14.57
C ILE A 330 -16.41 28.23 13.09
N ALA A 331 -15.30 27.69 12.59
CA ALA A 331 -15.17 27.15 11.25
C ALA A 331 -14.54 25.74 11.29
N PRO A 332 -14.68 24.92 10.22
CA PRO A 332 -13.92 23.69 10.08
C PRO A 332 -12.42 23.91 10.26
N ARG A 333 -11.72 22.93 10.82
CA ARG A 333 -10.28 23.05 11.00
C ARG A 333 -9.60 23.01 9.64
N PHE A 334 -8.83 24.05 9.32
CA PHE A 334 -7.94 24.08 8.17
C PHE A 334 -6.84 23.03 8.34
N LEU A 335 -6.59 22.22 7.31
CA LEU A 335 -5.60 21.13 7.34
C LEU A 335 -4.40 21.40 6.43
N GLY A 336 -4.57 22.19 5.38
CA GLY A 336 -3.49 22.52 4.45
C GLY A 336 -3.98 23.05 3.11
N HIS A 337 -3.03 23.47 2.29
CA HIS A 337 -3.26 23.87 0.91
C HIS A 337 -3.22 22.68 -0.05
N VAL A 338 -4.02 22.76 -1.11
CA VAL A 338 -3.93 21.88 -2.27
C VAL A 338 -3.08 22.58 -3.32
N HIS A 339 -2.04 21.90 -3.80
CA HIS A 339 -1.14 22.43 -4.83
C HIS A 339 -1.22 21.60 -6.11
N GLU A 340 -1.16 22.29 -7.25
CA GLU A 340 -0.97 21.71 -8.57
C GLU A 340 0.27 22.36 -9.19
N GLN A 341 1.31 21.56 -9.47
CA GLN A 341 2.56 22.03 -10.08
C GLN A 341 3.20 23.24 -9.36
N GLY A 342 3.10 23.29 -8.02
CA GLY A 342 3.64 24.39 -7.20
C GLY A 342 2.72 25.61 -7.08
N ARG A 343 1.56 25.62 -7.74
CA ARG A 343 0.52 26.66 -7.59
C ARG A 343 -0.51 26.22 -6.56
N THR A 344 -0.92 27.11 -5.66
CA THR A 344 -2.02 26.84 -4.73
C THR A 344 -3.35 26.89 -5.47
N VAL A 345 -4.02 25.75 -5.57
CA VAL A 345 -5.30 25.61 -6.28
C VAL A 345 -6.48 25.36 -5.35
N GLY A 346 -6.23 25.19 -4.04
CA GLY A 346 -7.30 24.85 -3.11
C GLY A 346 -6.87 24.73 -1.66
N MET A 347 -7.78 24.18 -0.85
CA MET A 347 -7.55 23.88 0.56
C MET A 347 -8.22 22.59 1.02
N LEU A 348 -7.68 22.01 2.08
CA LEU A 348 -8.22 20.86 2.80
C LEU A 348 -8.76 21.29 4.15
N LEU A 349 -9.96 20.84 4.45
CA LEU A 349 -10.67 21.11 5.70
C LEU A 349 -11.01 19.78 6.40
N LYS A 350 -11.03 19.76 7.73
CA LYS A 350 -11.59 18.63 8.49
C LYS A 350 -13.08 18.52 8.16
N LYS A 351 -13.54 17.36 7.71
CA LYS A 351 -14.97 17.14 7.46
C LYS A 351 -15.75 17.25 8.78
N ILE A 352 -16.90 17.90 8.73
CA ILE A 352 -17.86 17.88 9.84
C ILE A 352 -18.65 16.58 9.71
N GLU A 353 -18.41 15.63 10.62
CA GLU A 353 -19.11 14.34 10.64
C GLU A 353 -20.54 14.52 11.16
N ASP A 354 -21.49 13.86 10.50
CA ASP A 354 -22.92 13.85 10.83
C ASP A 354 -23.53 15.27 11.00
N GLY A 355 -22.99 16.25 10.28
CA GLY A 355 -23.42 17.64 10.36
C GLY A 355 -24.77 17.86 9.69
N ARG A 356 -25.72 18.51 10.38
CA ARG A 356 -26.97 18.99 9.79
C ARG A 356 -26.91 20.49 9.52
N PHE A 357 -27.61 20.97 8.50
CA PHE A 357 -27.79 22.40 8.30
C PHE A 357 -28.59 23.00 9.46
N ALA A 358 -28.28 24.25 9.81
CA ALA A 358 -29.01 24.97 10.84
C ALA A 358 -30.44 25.30 10.38
N GLY A 359 -31.35 25.44 11.35
CA GLY A 359 -32.69 25.98 11.13
C GLY A 359 -33.01 27.08 12.13
N VAL A 360 -34.25 27.57 12.13
CA VAL A 360 -34.71 28.64 13.04
C VAL A 360 -34.49 28.28 14.52
N GLY A 361 -34.56 26.99 14.87
CA GLY A 361 -34.27 26.53 16.23
C GLY A 361 -32.82 26.74 16.70
N ASP A 362 -31.89 26.97 15.78
CA ASP A 362 -30.47 27.23 16.07
C ASP A 362 -30.11 28.72 16.04
N LEU A 363 -31.11 29.61 15.92
CA LEU A 363 -30.93 31.05 15.69
C LEU A 363 -29.91 31.70 16.64
N GLU A 364 -30.00 31.42 17.93
CA GLU A 364 -29.10 32.00 18.93
C GLU A 364 -27.64 31.53 18.75
N ALA A 365 -27.45 30.26 18.40
CA ALA A 365 -26.12 29.71 18.11
C ALA A 365 -25.54 30.30 16.81
N CYS A 366 -26.37 30.44 15.77
CA CYS A 366 -26.00 31.09 14.51
C CYS A 366 -25.63 32.56 14.75
N ARG A 367 -26.44 33.30 15.52
CA ARG A 367 -26.21 34.71 15.87
C ARG A 367 -24.88 34.88 16.61
N LYS A 368 -24.60 34.01 17.58
CA LYS A 368 -23.33 34.03 18.32
C LYS A 368 -22.13 33.71 17.43
N ALA A 369 -22.23 32.71 16.56
CA ALA A 369 -21.14 32.36 15.64
C ALA A 369 -20.87 33.48 14.63
N LEU A 370 -21.92 34.04 14.04
CA LEU A 370 -21.82 35.14 13.07
C LEU A 370 -21.31 36.43 13.73
N GLY A 371 -21.75 36.74 14.96
CA GLY A 371 -21.20 37.85 15.73
C GLY A 371 -19.72 37.66 16.08
N ARG A 372 -19.26 36.43 16.31
CA ARG A 372 -17.81 36.13 16.47
C ARG A 372 -17.06 36.26 15.16
N PHE A 373 -17.68 35.89 14.04
CA PHE A 373 -17.13 36.10 12.70
C PHE A 373 -16.97 37.60 12.41
N HIS A 374 -17.99 38.42 12.67
CA HIS A 374 -17.93 39.89 12.46
C HIS A 374 -16.81 40.57 13.27
N LYS A 375 -16.45 40.05 14.45
CA LYS A 375 -15.31 40.55 15.24
C LYS A 375 -13.95 40.42 14.53
N THR A 376 -13.86 39.64 13.46
CA THR A 376 -12.66 39.57 12.62
C THR A 376 -12.54 40.75 11.63
N GLY A 377 -13.58 41.58 11.52
CA GLY A 377 -13.68 42.65 10.50
C GLY A 377 -14.23 42.17 9.15
N LEU A 378 -14.64 40.91 9.05
CA LEU A 378 -15.21 40.32 7.84
C LEU A 378 -16.73 40.22 7.89
N LEU A 379 -17.38 40.61 6.79
CA LEU A 379 -18.78 40.31 6.48
C LEU A 379 -18.85 39.05 5.60
N HIS A 380 -19.75 38.10 5.90
CA HIS A 380 -19.77 36.78 5.23
C HIS A 380 -20.15 36.87 3.74
N GLY A 381 -21.11 37.74 3.41
CA GLY A 381 -21.52 38.03 2.03
C GLY A 381 -22.51 37.03 1.40
N ASP A 382 -22.72 35.87 2.02
CA ASP A 382 -23.68 34.85 1.58
C ASP A 382 -24.23 34.08 2.81
N VAL A 383 -25.03 34.76 3.61
CA VAL A 383 -25.64 34.16 4.82
C VAL A 383 -26.92 33.46 4.40
N ASN A 384 -26.93 32.13 4.49
CA ASN A 384 -28.10 31.28 4.27
C ASN A 384 -27.99 30.02 5.15
N ARG A 385 -29.07 29.27 5.37
CA ARG A 385 -29.09 28.08 6.24
C ARG A 385 -28.06 27.00 5.91
N HIS A 386 -27.66 26.86 4.64
CA HIS A 386 -26.72 25.82 4.20
C HIS A 386 -25.27 26.14 4.56
N ASN A 387 -24.96 27.40 4.83
CA ASN A 387 -23.64 27.86 5.27
C ASN A 387 -23.41 27.74 6.79
N PHE A 388 -24.42 27.26 7.54
CA PHE A 388 -24.33 26.95 8.96
C PHE A 388 -24.52 25.45 9.17
N VAL A 389 -23.49 24.78 9.68
CA VAL A 389 -23.50 23.33 9.92
C VAL A 389 -23.37 23.05 11.41
N VAL A 390 -24.38 22.39 11.97
CA VAL A 390 -24.40 21.94 13.37
C VAL A 390 -23.81 20.54 13.43
N GLY A 391 -22.61 20.41 14.03
CA GLY A 391 -21.95 19.14 14.27
C GLY A 391 -21.78 18.81 15.75
N LYS A 392 -21.17 17.65 16.05
CA LYS A 392 -20.89 17.19 17.43
C LYS A 392 -20.03 18.20 18.22
N ASP A 393 -19.11 18.87 17.54
CA ASP A 393 -18.19 19.88 18.10
C ASP A 393 -18.78 21.31 18.07
N GLY A 394 -20.11 21.43 17.94
CA GLY A 394 -20.86 22.69 17.87
C GLY A 394 -21.04 23.22 16.44
N LEU A 395 -21.62 24.43 16.35
CA LEU A 395 -21.94 25.09 15.09
C LEU A 395 -20.68 25.60 14.37
N LYS A 396 -20.63 25.38 13.05
CA LYS A 396 -19.56 25.83 12.16
C LYS A 396 -20.14 26.62 10.98
N LEU A 397 -19.49 27.74 10.65
CA LEU A 397 -19.69 28.49 9.43
C LEU A 397 -18.83 27.92 8.29
N ILE A 398 -19.37 27.88 7.08
CA ILE A 398 -18.69 27.42 5.87
C ILE A 398 -18.99 28.36 4.69
N ASP A 399 -18.18 28.25 3.63
CA ASP A 399 -18.30 29.02 2.39
C ASP A 399 -18.07 30.53 2.55
N PHE A 400 -16.81 30.90 2.77
CA PHE A 400 -16.39 32.30 2.91
C PHE A 400 -15.98 32.92 1.57
N THR A 401 -16.36 32.33 0.43
CA THR A 401 -15.91 32.76 -0.89
C THR A 401 -16.38 34.17 -1.28
N THR A 402 -17.47 34.63 -0.68
CA THR A 402 -18.04 35.98 -0.83
C THR A 402 -17.64 36.95 0.27
N SER A 403 -16.83 36.51 1.23
CA SER A 403 -16.48 37.35 2.38
C SER A 403 -15.67 38.58 1.97
N ARG A 404 -15.88 39.68 2.70
CA ARG A 404 -15.18 40.95 2.47
C ARG A 404 -14.92 41.69 3.77
N GLU A 405 -13.80 42.41 3.82
CA GLU A 405 -13.51 43.33 4.90
C GLU A 405 -14.47 44.53 4.87
N THR A 406 -14.91 44.96 6.04
CA THR A 406 -15.74 46.16 6.18
C THR A 406 -15.68 46.71 7.60
N ASN A 407 -15.81 48.04 7.71
CA ASN A 407 -15.97 48.75 8.98
C ASN A 407 -17.40 49.27 9.18
N ASP A 408 -18.32 48.86 8.30
CA ASP A 408 -19.71 49.28 8.31
C ASP A 408 -20.48 48.48 9.37
N LEU A 409 -20.72 49.11 10.53
CA LEU A 409 -21.47 48.51 11.63
C LEU A 409 -22.94 48.26 11.25
N GLU A 410 -23.53 49.12 10.40
CA GLU A 410 -24.91 48.95 9.95
C GLU A 410 -25.04 47.71 9.06
N ALA A 411 -24.03 47.42 8.23
CA ALA A 411 -24.01 46.19 7.43
C ALA A 411 -23.93 44.92 8.30
N PHE A 412 -23.17 44.95 9.40
CA PHE A 412 -23.10 43.84 10.34
C PHE A 412 -24.44 43.61 11.06
N ASP A 413 -25.08 44.69 11.50
CA ASP A 413 -26.37 44.65 12.20
C ASP A 413 -27.50 44.20 11.26
N ALA A 414 -27.50 44.69 10.02
CA ALA A 414 -28.47 44.28 9.00
C ALA A 414 -28.42 42.77 8.72
N VAL A 415 -27.22 42.20 8.61
CA VAL A 415 -27.03 40.75 8.42
C VAL A 415 -27.48 39.95 9.65
N LEU A 416 -27.25 40.46 10.87
CA LEU A 416 -27.75 39.81 12.08
C LEU A 416 -29.28 39.91 12.21
N ALA A 417 -29.89 40.98 11.71
CA ALA A 417 -31.33 41.17 11.70
C ALA A 417 -32.03 40.24 10.69
N SER A 418 -31.41 39.97 9.53
CA SER A 418 -32.00 39.09 8.50
C SER A 418 -31.84 37.59 8.80
N LEU A 419 -31.00 37.21 9.77
CA LEU A 419 -30.60 35.83 10.02
C LEU A 419 -31.78 34.87 10.32
N GLU A 420 -32.82 35.33 11.02
CA GLU A 420 -34.00 34.48 11.30
C GLU A 420 -34.74 34.10 10.01
N THR A 421 -34.90 35.07 9.10
CA THR A 421 -35.48 34.85 7.78
C THR A 421 -34.62 33.90 6.93
N GLU A 422 -33.30 34.11 6.90
CA GLU A 422 -32.36 33.28 6.13
C GLU A 422 -32.28 31.83 6.63
N LEU A 423 -32.50 31.61 7.93
CA LEU A 423 -32.59 30.27 8.52
C LEU A 423 -33.96 29.60 8.28
N GLY A 424 -35.01 30.39 8.10
CA GLY A 424 -36.37 29.94 7.80
C GLY A 424 -36.63 29.71 6.31
N ASP A 425 -35.72 30.12 5.42
CA ASP A 425 -35.93 30.01 3.99
C ASP A 425 -35.93 28.54 3.51
N GLY A 426 -37.06 28.13 2.94
CA GLY A 426 -37.31 26.81 2.35
C GLY A 426 -37.13 26.76 0.83
N SER A 427 -36.71 27.87 0.20
CA SER A 427 -36.60 27.99 -1.26
C SER A 427 -35.53 27.12 -1.92
N GLY A 428 -34.62 26.53 -1.12
CA GLY A 428 -33.47 25.78 -1.61
C GLY A 428 -32.30 26.66 -2.08
N ARG A 429 -32.38 27.98 -1.89
CA ARG A 429 -31.29 28.92 -2.19
C ARG A 429 -30.04 28.56 -1.37
N GLY A 430 -28.94 28.23 -2.05
CA GLY A 430 -27.68 27.80 -1.44
C GLY A 430 -27.58 26.29 -1.18
N GLY A 431 -28.64 25.51 -1.46
CA GLY A 431 -28.59 24.06 -1.48
C GLY A 431 -27.82 23.55 -2.71
N GLY A 432 -26.97 22.54 -2.53
CA GLY A 432 -26.34 21.85 -3.66
C GLY A 432 -27.36 21.09 -4.51
N PHE A 433 -26.99 20.71 -5.74
CA PHE A 433 -27.82 19.82 -6.56
C PHE A 433 -27.95 18.45 -5.87
N GLU A 434 -29.16 18.10 -5.44
CA GLU A 434 -29.50 16.71 -5.13
C GLU A 434 -29.62 15.98 -6.47
N ILE A 435 -28.70 15.04 -6.72
CA ILE A 435 -28.88 14.03 -7.77
C ILE A 435 -29.68 12.94 -7.09
N ASP A 436 -30.95 12.81 -7.47
CA ASP A 436 -31.74 11.63 -7.13
C ASP A 436 -31.05 10.42 -7.79
N ASP A 437 -30.50 9.53 -6.96
CA ASP A 437 -30.06 8.20 -7.41
C ASP A 437 -31.32 7.35 -7.67
N ASP A 438 -31.85 7.42 -8.89
CA ASP A 438 -32.73 6.40 -9.48
C ASP A 438 -31.94 5.26 -10.13
#